data_AF-Q7RRY8-F1
#
_entry.id   AF-Q7RRY8-F1
#
_cell.length_a   1.000
_cell.length_b   1.000
_cell.length_c   1.000
_cell.angle_alpha   90.00
_cell.angle_beta   90.00
_cell.angle_gamma   90.00
#
_symmetry.space_group_name_H-M   'P 1'
#
loop_
_entity.id
_entity.type
_entity.pdbx_description
1 polymer ?
#
loop_
_entity_poly.entity_id
_entity_poly.type
_entity_poly.pdbx_seq_one_letter_code
_entity_poly.pdbx_strand_id
1 'polypeptide(L)'
;MLYFVKDPIWDMWFYILKNWINKEKAKCSINCKKFHDVRKWFPDQLDDKKMYQFKDDTHFKKYCTGDRCDTDFDKINAGCLYFFDTFFKDILAFETAAKRNIYIVEYILIWLSYMLSLKSHEGITNLNDFYDKYIKDGE
;
A
#
# COMPACT_ATOMS: atom_id res chain seq x y z
N MET A 1 3.87 15.54 -21.67
CA MET A 1 3.47 16.48 -20.60
C MET A 1 1.96 16.32 -20.43
N LEU A 2 1.51 15.36 -19.62
CA LEU A 2 0.08 15.11 -19.44
C LEU A 2 -0.43 16.00 -18.32
N TYR A 3 -1.28 16.94 -18.71
CA TYR A 3 -2.00 17.83 -17.83
C TYR A 3 -3.08 17.02 -17.12
N PHE A 4 -2.94 16.86 -15.80
CA PHE A 4 -4.09 16.62 -14.94
C PHE A 4 -4.99 17.86 -15.05
N VAL A 5 -6.14 17.73 -15.71
CA VAL A 5 -7.18 18.74 -15.64
C VAL A 5 -7.58 18.85 -14.18
N LYS A 6 -7.24 19.98 -13.54
CA LYS A 6 -7.70 20.32 -12.19
C LYS A 6 -9.21 20.53 -12.23
N ASP A 7 -9.96 19.45 -12.04
CA ASP A 7 -11.37 19.54 -11.72
C ASP A 7 -11.49 19.93 -10.23
N PRO A 8 -12.16 21.05 -9.89
CA PRO A 8 -12.40 21.46 -8.51
C PRO A 8 -13.08 20.38 -7.66
N ILE A 9 -13.85 19.50 -8.31
CA ILE A 9 -14.50 18.36 -7.67
C ILE A 9 -13.45 17.34 -7.21
N TRP A 10 -12.40 17.10 -8.01
CA TRP A 10 -11.30 16.19 -7.66
C TRP A 10 -10.46 16.72 -6.50
N ASP A 11 -10.13 18.01 -6.49
CA ASP A 11 -9.42 18.64 -5.36
C ASP A 11 -10.28 18.64 -4.09
N MET A 12 -11.61 18.81 -4.23
CA MET A 12 -12.57 18.72 -3.13
C MET A 12 -12.72 17.28 -2.62
N TRP A 13 -12.76 16.29 -3.50
CA TRP A 13 -12.71 14.86 -3.13
C TRP A 13 -11.40 14.51 -2.45
N PHE A 14 -10.26 14.97 -2.97
CA PHE A 14 -8.96 14.75 -2.37
C PHE A 14 -8.84 15.45 -1.00
N TYR A 15 -9.46 16.62 -0.82
CA TYR A 15 -9.53 17.36 0.44
C TYR A 15 -10.46 16.70 1.46
N ILE A 16 -11.64 16.23 1.03
CA ILE A 16 -12.58 15.46 1.87
C ILE A 16 -11.94 14.14 2.28
N LEU A 17 -11.32 13.42 1.33
CA LEU A 17 -10.56 12.20 1.57
C LEU A 17 -9.40 12.48 2.54
N LYS A 18 -8.60 13.53 2.31
CA LYS A 18 -7.51 13.94 3.23
C LYS A 18 -8.02 14.27 4.64
N ASN A 19 -9.13 15.01 4.76
CA ASN A 19 -9.68 15.38 6.06
C ASN A 19 -10.34 14.20 6.78
N TRP A 20 -11.00 13.32 6.04
CA TRP A 20 -11.55 12.07 6.57
C TRP A 20 -10.42 11.14 7.03
N ILE A 21 -9.37 10.95 6.21
CA ILE A 21 -8.13 10.27 6.59
C ILE A 21 -7.51 10.89 7.85
N ASN A 22 -7.44 12.22 7.94
CA ASN A 22 -6.86 12.91 9.10
C ASN A 22 -7.73 12.74 10.37
N LYS A 23 -9.05 12.69 10.22
CA LYS A 23 -9.99 12.43 11.32
C LYS A 23 -9.90 10.99 11.83
N GLU A 24 -9.59 10.03 10.96
CA GLU A 24 -9.43 8.63 11.33
C GLU A 24 -8.03 8.27 11.81
N LYS A 25 -6.99 8.95 11.31
CA LYS A 25 -5.62 8.87 11.86
C LYS A 25 -5.57 9.15 13.37
N ALA A 26 -6.49 9.96 13.88
CA ALA A 26 -6.62 10.26 15.31
C ALA A 26 -7.15 9.07 16.16
N LYS A 27 -7.57 7.97 15.52
CA LYS A 27 -8.14 6.77 16.15
C LYS A 27 -7.17 5.57 16.08
N CYS A 28 -5.88 5.81 16.26
CA CYS A 28 -4.85 4.77 16.20
C CYS A 28 -4.94 3.76 17.36
N SER A 29 -5.46 2.56 17.10
CA SER A 29 -5.34 1.37 17.97
C SER A 29 -4.16 0.47 17.53
N ILE A 30 -4.15 -0.82 17.94
CA ILE A 30 -3.22 -1.90 17.55
C ILE A 30 -2.81 -1.85 16.07
N ASN A 31 -3.73 -1.46 15.18
CA ASN A 31 -3.48 -1.36 13.74
C ASN A 31 -2.32 -0.42 13.40
N CYS A 32 -2.17 0.69 14.12
CA CYS A 32 -1.08 1.64 13.86
C CYS A 32 0.30 1.12 14.21
N LYS A 33 0.40 0.16 15.14
CA LYS A 33 1.67 -0.50 15.44
C LYS A 33 2.16 -1.29 14.22
N LYS A 34 1.27 -2.00 13.52
CA LYS A 34 1.64 -2.79 12.34
C LYS A 34 2.09 -1.92 11.16
N PHE A 35 1.40 -0.82 10.90
CA PHE A 35 1.86 0.15 9.89
C PHE A 35 3.18 0.81 10.29
N HIS A 36 3.37 1.12 11.57
CA HIS A 36 4.63 1.65 12.08
C HIS A 36 5.78 0.65 11.90
N ASP A 37 5.56 -0.62 12.22
CA ASP A 37 6.53 -1.69 12.03
C ASP A 37 6.93 -1.83 10.56
N VAL A 38 5.94 -1.86 9.64
CA VAL A 38 6.22 -1.90 8.20
C VAL A 38 7.01 -0.68 7.75
N ARG A 39 6.71 0.54 8.21
CA ARG A 39 7.53 1.72 7.87
C ARG A 39 8.95 1.65 8.41
N LYS A 40 9.16 0.95 9.53
CA LYS A 40 10.50 0.75 10.10
C LYS A 40 11.32 -0.24 9.28
N TRP A 41 10.70 -1.35 8.87
CA TRP A 41 11.35 -2.43 8.11
C TRP A 41 11.44 -2.12 6.62
N PHE A 42 10.44 -1.44 6.08
CA PHE A 42 10.31 -1.03 4.70
C PHE A 42 9.94 0.47 4.62
N PRO A 43 10.95 1.36 4.76
CA PRO A 43 10.73 2.80 4.72
C PRO A 43 10.37 3.29 3.32
N ASP A 44 9.76 4.48 3.27
CA ASP A 44 9.41 5.22 2.06
C ASP A 44 10.61 5.95 1.40
N GLN A 45 11.80 5.81 1.98
CA GLN A 45 13.03 6.39 1.48
C GLN A 45 13.60 5.55 0.34
N LEU A 46 13.89 6.21 -0.79
CA LEU A 46 14.60 5.62 -1.90
C LEU A 46 16.12 5.76 -1.71
N ASP A 47 16.89 4.79 -2.20
CA ASP A 47 18.35 4.90 -2.25
C ASP A 47 18.84 5.86 -3.35
N ASP A 48 20.16 5.99 -3.48
CA ASP A 48 20.79 6.85 -4.50
C ASP A 48 20.44 6.45 -5.94
N LYS A 49 20.05 5.19 -6.15
CA LYS A 49 19.59 4.65 -7.44
C LYS A 49 18.08 4.80 -7.63
N LYS A 50 17.40 5.48 -6.71
CA LYS A 50 15.95 5.65 -6.65
C LYS A 50 15.21 4.30 -6.53
N MET A 51 15.79 3.34 -5.82
CA MET A 51 15.21 2.03 -5.56
C MET A 51 14.77 1.91 -4.11
N TYR A 52 13.72 1.13 -3.90
CA TYR A 52 13.24 0.76 -2.57
C TYR A 52 14.17 -0.23 -1.90
N GLN A 53 14.42 -0.01 -0.61
CA GLN A 53 15.27 -0.87 0.21
C GLN A 53 14.56 -1.31 1.48
N PHE A 54 14.67 -2.61 1.79
CA PHE A 54 14.33 -3.10 3.11
C PHE A 54 15.45 -2.77 4.09
N LYS A 55 15.08 -2.24 5.26
CA LYS A 55 15.95 -2.20 6.43
C LYS A 55 15.97 -3.54 7.17
N ASP A 56 14.86 -4.27 7.10
CA ASP A 56 14.72 -5.64 7.61
C ASP A 56 13.72 -6.38 6.72
N ASP A 57 14.18 -7.43 6.06
CA ASP A 57 13.38 -8.22 5.11
C ASP A 57 12.79 -9.50 5.74
N THR A 58 13.11 -9.78 7.01
CA THR A 58 12.76 -11.03 7.71
C THR A 58 11.25 -11.30 7.67
N HIS A 59 10.45 -10.24 7.77
CA HIS A 59 8.99 -10.32 7.78
C HIS A 59 8.37 -10.37 6.37
N PHE A 60 9.13 -10.08 5.32
CA PHE A 60 8.64 -9.97 3.95
C PHE A 60 9.02 -11.16 3.06
N LYS A 61 10.12 -11.87 3.37
CA LYS A 61 10.63 -13.00 2.56
C LYS A 61 9.57 -14.02 2.15
N LYS A 62 8.70 -14.41 3.07
CA LYS A 62 7.64 -15.41 2.79
C LYS A 62 6.57 -14.95 1.79
N TYR A 63 6.55 -13.66 1.44
CA TYR A 63 5.64 -13.08 0.45
C TYR A 63 6.36 -12.66 -0.83
N CYS A 64 7.66 -12.95 -0.93
CA CYS A 64 8.43 -12.75 -2.16
C CYS A 64 8.32 -14.00 -3.04
N THR A 65 8.18 -13.83 -4.34
CA THR A 65 8.26 -14.94 -5.30
C THR A 65 9.70 -15.47 -5.33
N GLY A 66 9.89 -16.77 -5.07
CA GLY A 66 11.22 -17.40 -5.08
C GLY A 66 12.17 -16.88 -3.99
N ASP A 67 11.64 -16.46 -2.84
CA ASP A 67 12.36 -15.91 -1.67
C ASP A 67 13.15 -14.62 -1.93
N ARG A 68 12.94 -13.98 -3.08
CA ARG A 68 13.65 -12.75 -3.47
C ARG A 68 12.67 -11.66 -3.86
N CYS A 69 12.77 -10.52 -3.18
CA CYS A 69 12.05 -9.31 -3.52
C CYS A 69 12.98 -8.36 -4.28
N ASP A 70 13.38 -8.78 -5.48
CA ASP A 70 14.46 -8.14 -6.23
C ASP A 70 14.03 -6.76 -6.77
N THR A 71 12.79 -6.65 -7.26
CA THR A 71 12.27 -5.40 -7.82
C THR A 71 11.62 -4.51 -6.75
N ASP A 72 11.46 -3.22 -7.04
CA ASP A 72 10.68 -2.28 -6.22
C ASP A 72 9.24 -2.78 -6.03
N PHE A 73 8.70 -3.37 -7.10
CA PHE A 73 7.37 -3.92 -7.13
C PHE A 73 7.24 -5.12 -6.20
N ASP A 74 8.17 -6.08 -6.26
CA ASP A 74 8.13 -7.26 -5.37
C ASP A 74 8.16 -6.85 -3.90
N LYS A 75 8.93 -5.81 -3.57
CA LYS A 75 9.00 -5.27 -2.21
C LYS A 75 7.67 -4.66 -1.77
N ILE A 76 7.05 -3.84 -2.62
CA ILE A 76 5.73 -3.25 -2.35
C ILE A 76 4.67 -4.34 -2.21
N ASN A 77 4.67 -5.32 -3.11
CA ASN A 77 3.74 -6.44 -3.08
C ASN A 77 3.90 -7.28 -1.81
N ALA A 78 5.14 -7.59 -1.40
CA ALA A 78 5.40 -8.31 -0.16
C ALA A 78 4.93 -7.54 1.08
N GLY A 79 5.10 -6.20 1.12
CA GLY A 79 4.55 -5.36 2.17
C GLY A 79 3.01 -5.37 2.19
N CYS A 80 2.38 -5.35 1.01
CA CYS A 80 0.93 -5.45 0.85
C CYS A 80 0.40 -6.79 1.37
N LEU A 81 0.99 -7.90 0.93
CA LEU A 81 0.65 -9.26 1.37
C LEU A 81 0.86 -9.45 2.88
N TYR A 82 1.92 -8.86 3.46
CA TYR A 82 2.12 -8.84 4.90
C TYR A 82 0.95 -8.20 5.65
N PHE A 83 0.43 -7.07 5.17
CA PHE A 83 -0.75 -6.46 5.80
C PHE A 83 -1.97 -7.36 5.67
N PHE A 84 -2.19 -7.95 4.50
CA PHE A 84 -3.34 -8.83 4.30
C PHE A 84 -3.31 -10.06 5.22
N ASP A 85 -2.18 -10.76 5.30
CA ASP A 85 -2.01 -11.89 6.22
C ASP A 85 -2.14 -11.46 7.68
N THR A 86 -1.54 -10.33 8.07
CA THR A 86 -1.56 -9.83 9.46
C THR A 86 -2.97 -9.47 9.93
N PHE A 87 -3.74 -8.79 9.09
CA PHE A 87 -5.04 -8.26 9.49
C PHE A 87 -6.21 -9.19 9.19
N PHE A 88 -6.07 -10.03 8.17
CA PHE A 88 -7.17 -10.82 7.67
C PHE A 88 -6.93 -12.32 7.74
N LYS A 89 -5.68 -12.81 7.84
CA LYS A 89 -5.27 -14.23 7.93
C LYS A 89 -5.76 -15.14 6.79
N ASP A 90 -7.07 -15.27 6.60
CA ASP A 90 -7.71 -16.08 5.57
C ASP A 90 -8.92 -15.35 4.97
N ILE A 91 -9.51 -15.93 3.91
CA ILE A 91 -10.61 -15.33 3.15
C ILE A 91 -11.88 -15.15 4.01
N LEU A 92 -12.17 -16.07 4.93
CA LEU A 92 -13.37 -16.01 5.79
C LEU A 92 -13.23 -14.90 6.84
N ALA A 93 -12.03 -14.79 7.41
CA ALA A 93 -11.65 -13.71 8.30
C ALA A 93 -11.53 -12.38 7.54
N PHE A 94 -11.12 -12.37 6.27
CA PHE A 94 -11.18 -11.19 5.39
C PHE A 94 -12.62 -10.72 5.19
N GLU A 95 -13.56 -11.56 4.76
CA GLU A 95 -14.94 -11.14 4.55
C GLU A 95 -15.58 -10.61 5.84
N THR A 96 -15.30 -11.27 6.97
CA THR A 96 -15.85 -10.87 8.27
C THR A 96 -15.23 -9.59 8.79
N ALA A 97 -13.91 -9.44 8.67
CA ALA A 97 -13.18 -8.26 9.15
C ALA A 97 -13.29 -7.08 8.20
N ALA A 98 -13.37 -7.27 6.88
CA ALA A 98 -13.66 -6.21 5.91
C ALA A 98 -15.08 -5.66 6.12
N LYS A 99 -16.07 -6.52 6.38
CA LYS A 99 -17.44 -6.10 6.74
C LYS A 99 -17.49 -5.34 8.08
N ARG A 100 -16.60 -5.65 9.03
CA ARG A 100 -16.58 -5.04 10.37
C ARG A 100 -15.58 -3.88 10.52
N ASN A 101 -14.60 -3.77 9.64
CA ASN A 101 -13.39 -2.96 9.85
C ASN A 101 -12.79 -2.49 8.50
N ILE A 102 -13.66 -1.91 7.66
CA ILE A 102 -13.32 -1.31 6.36
C ILE A 102 -12.12 -0.37 6.42
N TYR A 103 -11.94 0.32 7.55
CA TYR A 103 -10.82 1.22 7.83
C TYR A 103 -9.46 0.57 7.59
N ILE A 104 -9.28 -0.70 7.95
CA ILE A 104 -7.98 -1.37 7.76
C ILE A 104 -7.66 -1.51 6.27
N VAL A 105 -8.65 -1.91 5.47
CA VAL A 105 -8.50 -2.02 4.01
C VAL A 105 -8.18 -0.64 3.44
N GLU A 106 -8.88 0.40 3.87
CA GLU A 106 -8.62 1.79 3.45
C GLU A 106 -7.20 2.24 3.80
N TYR A 107 -6.69 1.93 4.99
CA TYR A 107 -5.30 2.24 5.37
C TYR A 107 -4.26 1.49 4.53
N ILE A 108 -4.51 0.23 4.18
CA ILE A 108 -3.63 -0.54 3.29
C ILE A 108 -3.61 0.11 1.90
N LEU A 109 -4.78 0.47 1.35
CA LEU A 109 -4.87 1.13 0.05
C LEU A 109 -4.22 2.52 0.05
N ILE A 110 -4.34 3.29 1.14
CA ILE A 110 -3.65 4.58 1.30
C ILE A 110 -2.13 4.38 1.34
N TRP A 111 -1.64 3.40 2.10
CA TRP A 111 -0.21 3.08 2.15
C TRP A 111 0.31 2.65 0.78
N LEU A 112 -0.42 1.75 0.08
CA LEU A 112 -0.07 1.28 -1.25
C LEU A 112 -0.03 2.44 -2.27
N SER A 113 -1.07 3.27 -2.29
CA SER A 113 -1.15 4.44 -3.17
C SER A 113 -0.01 5.43 -2.89
N TYR A 114 0.32 5.63 -1.62
CA TYR A 114 1.44 6.50 -1.23
C TYR A 114 2.77 5.95 -1.75
N MET A 115 3.07 4.66 -1.52
CA MET A 115 4.31 4.05 -2.01
C MET A 115 4.39 4.12 -3.53
N LEU A 116 3.33 3.76 -4.25
CA LEU A 116 3.30 3.87 -5.72
C LEU A 116 3.47 5.31 -6.21
N SER A 117 3.05 6.32 -5.44
CA SER A 117 3.18 7.74 -5.83
C SER A 117 4.60 8.31 -5.72
N LEU A 118 5.48 7.67 -4.96
CA LEU A 118 6.84 8.18 -4.71
C LEU A 118 7.79 7.99 -5.90
N LYS A 119 7.44 7.12 -6.85
CA LYS A 119 8.23 6.86 -8.06
C LYS A 119 7.33 6.33 -9.18
N SER A 120 7.61 6.70 -10.42
CA SER A 120 7.01 6.04 -11.59
C SER A 120 7.53 4.62 -11.75
N HIS A 121 6.64 3.64 -11.75
CA HIS A 121 6.98 2.24 -12.00
C HIS A 121 6.60 1.92 -13.46
N GLU A 122 7.33 1.05 -14.14
CA GLU A 122 7.09 0.76 -15.56
C GLU A 122 5.65 0.27 -15.81
N GLY A 123 4.83 1.16 -16.39
CA GLY A 123 3.42 0.91 -16.67
C GLY A 123 2.47 1.05 -15.48
N ILE A 124 2.93 1.49 -14.30
CA ILE A 124 2.09 1.76 -13.13
C ILE A 124 2.27 3.21 -12.69
N THR A 125 1.25 4.02 -12.95
CA THR A 125 1.19 5.42 -12.54
C THR A 125 0.22 5.66 -11.39
N ASN A 126 -0.69 4.71 -11.14
CA ASN A 126 -1.74 4.82 -10.14
C ASN A 126 -2.20 3.43 -9.66
N LEU A 127 -3.12 3.41 -8.69
CA LEU A 127 -3.64 2.18 -8.09
C LEU A 127 -4.46 1.32 -9.08
N ASN A 128 -5.12 1.92 -10.07
CA ASN A 128 -5.87 1.17 -11.09
C ASN A 128 -4.92 0.43 -12.02
N ASP A 129 -3.82 1.07 -12.45
CA ASP A 129 -2.80 0.40 -13.27
C ASP A 129 -2.20 -0.80 -12.51
N PHE A 130 -2.02 -0.67 -11.20
CA PHE A 130 -1.58 -1.77 -10.33
C PHE A 130 -2.63 -2.89 -10.29
N TYR A 131 -3.90 -2.55 -10.09
CA TYR A 131 -4.99 -3.51 -10.01
C TYR A 131 -5.16 -4.27 -11.32
N ASP A 132 -5.20 -3.57 -12.45
CA ASP A 132 -5.37 -4.19 -13.76
C ASP A 132 -4.19 -5.15 -14.06
N LYS A 133 -2.95 -4.71 -13.83
CA LYS A 133 -1.77 -5.50 -14.19
C LYS A 133 -1.54 -6.74 -13.31
N TYR A 134 -1.85 -6.68 -12.01
CA TYR A 134 -1.44 -7.73 -11.07
C TYR A 134 -2.59 -8.42 -10.33
N ILE A 135 -3.77 -7.81 -10.27
CA ILE A 135 -4.92 -8.42 -9.60
C ILE A 135 -5.91 -8.98 -10.61
N LYS A 136 -6.19 -8.23 -11.66
CA LYS A 136 -7.17 -8.61 -12.67
C LYS A 136 -6.63 -9.66 -13.64
N ASP A 137 -5.39 -9.49 -14.09
CA ASP A 137 -4.82 -10.37 -15.11
C ASP A 137 -4.05 -11.57 -14.54
N GLY A 138 -3.79 -11.61 -13.23
CA GLY A 138 -3.39 -12.83 -12.51
C GLY A 138 -2.27 -13.67 -13.14
N GLU A 139 -1.22 -13.04 -13.68
CA GLU A 139 0.04 -13.68 -14.09
C GLU A 139 1.16 -13.45 -13.08
#